data_AF-A0A963RRM7-F1
#
_entry.id   AF-A0A963RRM7-F1
#
_cell.length_a   1.000
_cell.length_b   1.000
_cell.length_c   1.000
_cell.angle_alpha   90.00
_cell.angle_beta   90.00
_cell.angle_gamma   90.00
#
_symmetry.space_group_name_H-M   'P 1'
#
loop_
_entity.id
_entity.type
_entity.pdbx_description
1 polymer ?
#
loop_
_entity_poly.entity_id
_entity_poly.type
_entity_poly.pdbx_seq_one_letter_code
_entity_poly.pdbx_strand_id
1 'polypeptide(L)'
;LRSAPTSYRPMQVETRAQSWRADDKRLHVDAFPSRPTHGERILRVFTNVNPDGAPRVWRVGESFEAVAERFLPRAKPYSAWQAKVLNALHVTKSLRGEYDHLMLQLHDGMKADMAYQKSCDQMTMPFPPGTSWVCFSDQATHAVMSGQYMMEQTYHLKAGHEVDPASSPLQILSRMKGRPLAEPA
;
A
#
# COMPACT_ATOMS: atom_id res chain seq x y z
N LEU A 1 -0.77 19.19 -0.22
CA LEU A 1 -1.43 17.95 -0.72
C LEU A 1 -1.48 18.03 -2.24
N ARG A 2 -1.00 17.02 -2.97
CA ARG A 2 -1.01 17.01 -4.44
C ARG A 2 -2.03 15.99 -4.95
N SER A 3 -2.92 16.40 -5.84
CA SER A 3 -3.88 15.49 -6.45
C SER A 3 -3.18 14.49 -7.37
N ALA A 4 -3.60 13.22 -7.29
CA ALA A 4 -3.17 12.14 -8.14
C ALA A 4 -4.41 11.55 -8.87
N PRO A 5 -4.31 10.42 -9.59
CA PRO A 5 -5.43 9.86 -10.35
C PRO A 5 -6.68 9.58 -9.51
N THR A 6 -7.84 9.79 -10.13
CA THR A 6 -9.13 9.30 -9.67
C THR A 6 -9.43 7.95 -10.32
N SER A 7 -9.98 7.00 -9.57
CA SER A 7 -10.36 5.68 -10.08
C SER A 7 -11.84 5.41 -9.78
N TYR A 8 -12.55 4.92 -10.80
CA TYR A 8 -13.84 4.29 -10.63
C TYR A 8 -13.68 2.78 -10.85
N ARG A 9 -14.13 1.98 -9.88
CA ARG A 9 -14.03 0.51 -9.89
C ARG A 9 -15.44 -0.10 -10.02
N PRO A 10 -16.00 -0.24 -11.24
CA PRO A 10 -17.35 -0.77 -11.46
C PRO A 10 -17.44 -2.29 -11.33
N MET A 11 -16.30 -2.98 -11.40
CA MET A 11 -16.25 -4.44 -11.40
C MET A 11 -16.35 -4.99 -9.98
N GLN A 12 -17.15 -6.04 -9.84
CA GLN A 12 -17.21 -6.87 -8.63
C GLN A 12 -15.81 -7.38 -8.28
N VAL A 13 -15.49 -7.44 -6.98
CA VAL A 13 -14.15 -7.81 -6.49
C VAL A 13 -13.98 -9.32 -6.51
N GLU A 14 -15.04 -10.04 -6.19
CA GLU A 14 -15.10 -11.48 -5.99
C GLU A 14 -14.72 -12.24 -7.27
N THR A 15 -15.10 -11.71 -8.43
CA THR A 15 -14.89 -12.32 -9.74
C THR A 15 -13.52 -12.03 -10.36
N ARG A 16 -12.68 -11.23 -9.69
CA ARG A 16 -11.35 -10.87 -10.22
C ARG A 16 -10.38 -12.04 -10.13
N ALA A 17 -9.86 -12.44 -11.30
CA ALA A 17 -8.73 -13.34 -11.43
C ALA A 17 -7.47 -12.53 -11.75
N GLN A 18 -6.59 -12.37 -10.76
CA GLN A 18 -5.32 -11.66 -10.90
C GLN A 18 -4.18 -12.51 -10.33
N SER A 19 -2.95 -12.20 -10.71
CA SER A 19 -1.77 -12.82 -10.07
C SER A 19 -1.77 -12.50 -8.59
N TRP A 20 -1.17 -13.36 -7.77
CA TRP A 20 -1.18 -13.18 -6.31
C TRP A 20 -0.57 -11.84 -5.85
N ARG A 21 0.35 -11.25 -6.62
CA ARG A 21 0.92 -9.92 -6.35
C ARG A 21 -0.07 -8.79 -6.62
N ALA A 22 -0.92 -8.95 -7.63
CA ALA A 22 -1.94 -7.98 -8.00
C ALA A 22 -3.30 -8.26 -7.32
N ASP A 23 -3.41 -9.32 -6.52
CA ASP A 23 -4.63 -9.70 -5.82
C ASP A 23 -4.84 -8.84 -4.57
N ASP A 24 -5.77 -7.89 -4.66
CA ASP A 24 -6.10 -6.97 -3.56
C ASP A 24 -6.99 -7.63 -2.47
N LYS A 25 -7.39 -8.89 -2.65
CA LYS A 25 -8.06 -9.69 -1.59
C LYS A 25 -7.08 -10.13 -0.49
N ARG A 26 -5.78 -9.98 -0.74
CA ARG A 26 -4.71 -10.26 0.21
C ARG A 26 -4.29 -8.99 0.92
N LEU A 27 -4.10 -9.07 2.23
CA LEU A 27 -3.63 -7.95 3.06
C LEU A 27 -2.32 -7.42 2.53
N HIS A 28 -2.24 -6.11 2.34
CA HIS A 28 -1.07 -5.41 1.86
C HIS A 28 -1.08 -3.96 2.35
N VAL A 29 0.07 -3.32 2.21
CA VAL A 29 0.20 -1.86 2.13
C VAL A 29 0.51 -1.50 0.70
N ASP A 30 0.04 -0.35 0.21
CA ASP A 30 0.25 0.04 -1.18
C ASP A 30 1.74 0.28 -1.47
N ALA A 31 2.24 -0.44 -2.47
CA ALA A 31 3.55 -0.21 -3.06
C ALA A 31 3.46 -0.52 -4.57
N PHE A 32 3.88 0.41 -5.41
CA PHE A 32 3.76 0.25 -6.86
C PHE A 32 5.12 -0.06 -7.49
N PRO A 33 5.29 -1.22 -8.15
CA PRO A 33 6.59 -1.63 -8.68
C PRO A 33 7.13 -0.66 -9.74
N SER A 34 6.25 0.01 -10.49
CA SER A 34 6.62 0.94 -11.57
C SER A 34 6.63 2.41 -11.16
N ARG A 35 6.15 2.76 -9.96
CA ARG A 35 6.00 4.16 -9.51
C ARG A 35 6.58 4.33 -8.10
N PRO A 36 7.91 4.45 -7.97
CA PRO A 36 8.54 4.80 -6.71
C PRO A 36 7.97 6.10 -6.15
N THR A 37 7.73 6.13 -4.85
CA THR A 37 7.14 7.25 -4.10
C THR A 37 8.18 8.11 -3.42
N HIS A 38 9.41 7.61 -3.20
CA HIS A 38 10.47 8.35 -2.52
C HIS A 38 10.08 8.86 -1.13
N GLY A 39 9.19 8.12 -0.46
CA GLY A 39 8.67 8.48 0.86
C GLY A 39 7.46 9.43 0.84
N GLU A 40 7.01 9.90 -0.32
CA GLU A 40 5.71 10.57 -0.40
C GLU A 40 4.60 9.62 0.07
N ARG A 41 3.70 10.15 0.89
CA ARG A 41 2.59 9.41 1.45
C ARG A 41 1.48 9.22 0.46
N ILE A 42 0.88 8.03 0.45
CA ILE A 42 -0.27 7.69 -0.39
C ILE A 42 -1.55 7.81 0.43
N LEU A 43 -2.20 8.97 0.34
CA LEU A 43 -3.50 9.20 0.97
C LEU A 43 -4.61 8.84 -0.01
N ARG A 44 -5.53 7.96 0.39
CA ARG A 44 -6.68 7.59 -0.44
C ARG A 44 -7.98 7.93 0.26
N VAL A 45 -8.87 8.54 -0.51
CA VAL A 45 -10.28 8.76 -0.16
C VAL A 45 -11.10 7.80 -0.99
N PHE A 46 -11.94 7.00 -0.34
CA PHE A 46 -12.81 6.04 -0.99
C PHE A 46 -14.26 6.41 -0.73
N THR A 47 -15.13 6.08 -1.68
CA THR A 47 -16.58 6.17 -1.51
C THR A 47 -17.24 4.93 -2.09
N ASN A 48 -18.08 4.29 -1.29
CA ASN A 48 -18.95 3.22 -1.78
C ASN A 48 -20.17 3.85 -2.46
N VAL A 49 -20.26 3.72 -3.79
CA VAL A 49 -21.35 4.28 -4.61
C VAL A 49 -22.26 3.18 -5.15
N ASN A 50 -22.34 2.05 -4.45
CA ASN A 50 -23.19 0.94 -4.85
C ASN A 50 -24.69 1.34 -4.82
N PRO A 51 -25.42 1.23 -5.94
CA PRO A 51 -26.83 1.63 -6.01
C PRO A 51 -27.78 0.59 -5.39
N ASP A 52 -27.32 -0.67 -5.26
CA ASP A 52 -28.14 -1.83 -4.88
C ASP A 52 -28.05 -2.14 -3.37
N GLY A 53 -27.50 -1.23 -2.58
CA GLY A 53 -27.41 -1.42 -1.13
C GLY A 53 -26.20 -2.26 -0.66
N ALA A 54 -25.32 -2.72 -1.56
CA ALA A 54 -24.26 -3.65 -1.19
C ALA A 54 -23.04 -2.96 -0.53
N PRO A 55 -22.49 -3.51 0.57
CA PRO A 55 -21.31 -2.96 1.22
C PRO A 55 -20.02 -3.23 0.43
N ARG A 56 -19.01 -2.39 0.67
CA ARG A 56 -17.62 -2.67 0.30
C ARG A 56 -16.93 -3.30 1.51
N VAL A 57 -16.65 -4.60 1.45
CA VAL A 57 -16.11 -5.31 2.62
C VAL A 57 -14.60 -5.33 2.56
N TRP A 58 -13.95 -4.75 3.56
CA TRP A 58 -12.51 -4.78 3.73
C TRP A 58 -12.11 -5.71 4.89
N ARG A 59 -10.86 -6.18 4.85
CA ARG A 59 -10.12 -6.58 6.05
C ARG A 59 -9.09 -5.50 6.34
N VAL A 60 -9.04 -5.05 7.59
CA VAL A 60 -8.02 -4.11 8.08
C VAL A 60 -7.13 -4.89 9.04
N GLY A 61 -5.83 -4.93 8.77
CA GLY A 61 -4.87 -5.73 9.53
C GLY A 61 -4.13 -4.96 10.62
N GLU A 62 -3.08 -5.58 11.14
CA GLU A 62 -2.20 -5.04 12.17
C GLU A 62 -1.46 -3.75 11.73
N SER A 63 -0.89 -3.06 12.72
CA SER A 63 -0.12 -1.82 12.52
C SER A 63 1.05 -2.01 11.54
N PHE A 64 1.46 -0.92 10.89
CA PHE A 64 2.59 -0.95 9.97
C PHE A 64 3.88 -1.41 10.65
N GLU A 65 4.12 -0.98 11.88
CA GLU A 65 5.27 -1.41 12.69
C GLU A 65 5.30 -2.93 12.87
N ALA A 66 4.18 -3.55 13.24
CA ALA A 66 4.11 -5.00 13.43
C ALA A 66 4.33 -5.77 12.11
N VAL A 67 3.82 -5.24 11.00
CA VAL A 67 4.13 -5.75 9.64
C VAL A 67 5.63 -5.64 9.36
N ALA A 68 6.23 -4.47 9.60
CA ALA A 68 7.63 -4.22 9.33
C ALA A 68 8.54 -5.12 10.19
N GLU A 69 8.27 -5.28 11.48
CA GLU A 69 9.00 -6.21 12.35
C GLU A 69 9.00 -7.64 11.82
N ARG A 70 7.87 -8.09 11.28
CA ARG A 70 7.70 -9.45 10.77
C ARG A 70 8.38 -9.68 9.41
N PHE A 71 8.25 -8.72 8.49
CA PHE A 71 8.64 -8.91 7.08
C PHE A 71 9.96 -8.26 6.70
N LEU A 72 10.41 -7.21 7.40
CA LEU A 72 11.68 -6.54 7.10
C LEU A 72 12.90 -7.47 7.22
N PRO A 73 12.99 -8.39 8.21
CA PRO A 73 14.10 -9.36 8.26
C PRO A 73 14.14 -10.33 7.08
N ARG A 74 12.99 -10.54 6.40
CA ARG A 74 12.83 -11.42 5.24
C ARG A 74 12.97 -10.68 3.90
N ALA A 75 13.06 -9.35 3.94
CA ALA A 75 13.14 -8.53 2.74
C ALA A 75 14.45 -8.76 2.00
N LYS A 76 14.38 -8.89 0.67
CA LYS A 76 15.59 -8.97 -0.15
C LYS A 76 16.41 -7.69 0.00
N PRO A 77 17.75 -7.74 0.01
CA PRO A 77 18.58 -6.55 0.09
C PRO A 77 18.36 -5.66 -1.15
N TYR A 78 18.45 -4.34 -0.95
CA TYR A 78 18.42 -3.38 -2.04
C TYR A 78 19.68 -3.49 -2.91
N SER A 79 19.50 -3.34 -4.23
CA SER A 79 20.59 -3.32 -5.19
C SER A 79 20.47 -2.08 -6.09
N ALA A 80 21.40 -1.14 -5.91
CA ALA A 80 21.39 0.12 -6.65
C ALA A 80 21.60 -0.09 -8.16
N TRP A 81 22.41 -1.08 -8.56
CA TRP A 81 22.61 -1.36 -9.99
C TRP A 81 21.36 -1.95 -10.63
N GLN A 82 20.62 -2.83 -9.92
CA GLN A 82 19.35 -3.36 -10.41
C GLN A 82 18.33 -2.22 -10.57
N ALA A 83 18.26 -1.30 -9.61
CA ALA A 83 17.40 -0.13 -9.71
C ALA A 83 17.75 0.75 -10.92
N LYS A 84 19.05 0.97 -11.20
CA LYS A 84 19.52 1.70 -12.38
C LYS A 84 19.13 1.01 -13.69
N VAL A 85 19.30 -0.31 -13.77
CA VAL A 85 18.90 -1.09 -14.96
C VAL A 85 17.39 -1.02 -15.19
N LEU A 86 16.57 -1.21 -14.14
CA LEU A 86 15.12 -1.12 -14.24
C LEU A 86 14.64 0.27 -14.71
N ASN A 87 15.29 1.34 -14.22
CA ASN A 87 15.01 2.70 -14.66
C ASN A 87 15.45 2.93 -16.12
N ALA A 88 16.65 2.47 -16.50
CA ALA A 88 17.15 2.61 -17.87
C ALA A 88 16.26 1.87 -18.89
N LEU A 89 15.70 0.73 -18.50
CA LEU A 89 14.75 -0.04 -19.31
C LEU A 89 13.30 0.49 -19.22
N HIS A 90 13.07 1.63 -18.55
CA HIS A 90 11.75 2.25 -18.36
C HIS A 90 10.70 1.33 -17.70
N VAL A 91 11.15 0.33 -16.93
CA VAL A 91 10.27 -0.52 -16.11
C VAL A 91 9.71 0.28 -14.93
N THR A 92 10.52 1.18 -14.38
CA THR A 92 10.13 2.17 -13.37
C THR A 92 10.11 3.57 -13.97
N LYS A 93 9.18 4.42 -13.52
CA LYS A 93 9.07 5.82 -13.98
C LYS A 93 10.17 6.75 -13.44
N SER A 94 10.84 6.32 -12.38
CA SER A 94 11.97 6.98 -11.75
C SER A 94 12.91 5.93 -11.17
N LEU A 95 14.09 6.34 -10.72
CA LEU A 95 14.99 5.45 -9.98
C LEU A 95 14.26 4.96 -8.72
N ARG A 96 14.30 3.66 -8.46
CA ARG A 96 13.70 3.09 -7.26
C ARG A 96 14.71 3.17 -6.11
N GLY A 97 14.32 3.87 -5.05
CA GLY A 97 15.12 3.94 -3.83
C GLY A 97 15.01 2.73 -2.94
N GLU A 98 15.82 2.72 -1.88
CA GLU A 98 15.80 1.64 -0.90
C GLU A 98 14.47 1.59 -0.13
N TYR A 99 13.91 2.75 0.23
CA TYR A 99 12.58 2.82 0.84
C TYR A 99 11.53 2.13 -0.02
N ASP A 100 11.41 2.51 -1.30
CA ASP A 100 10.42 1.94 -2.22
C ASP A 100 10.65 0.44 -2.47
N HIS A 101 11.93 0.02 -2.49
CA HIS A 101 12.28 -1.39 -2.58
C HIS A 101 11.78 -2.16 -1.36
N LEU A 102 12.00 -1.65 -0.15
CA LEU A 102 11.53 -2.29 1.09
C LEU A 102 10.01 -2.32 1.13
N MET A 103 9.32 -1.21 0.84
CA MET A 103 7.85 -1.18 0.75
C MET A 103 7.30 -2.25 -0.20
N LEU A 104 7.96 -2.45 -1.36
CA LEU A 104 7.59 -3.51 -2.30
C LEU A 104 7.87 -4.92 -1.74
N GLN A 105 8.96 -5.11 -0.99
CA GLN A 105 9.22 -6.39 -0.31
C GLN A 105 8.20 -6.69 0.78
N LEU A 106 7.75 -5.69 1.54
CA LEU A 106 6.69 -5.83 2.54
C LEU A 106 5.36 -6.19 1.86
N HIS A 107 4.97 -5.44 0.82
CA HIS A 107 3.77 -5.72 0.02
C HIS A 107 3.76 -7.16 -0.51
N ASP A 108 4.82 -7.58 -1.21
CA ASP A 108 4.91 -8.92 -1.78
C ASP A 108 5.01 -9.99 -0.68
N GLY A 109 5.73 -9.71 0.41
CA GLY A 109 5.86 -10.62 1.55
C GLY A 109 4.52 -10.93 2.21
N MET A 110 3.73 -9.89 2.49
CA MET A 110 2.38 -10.04 3.06
C MET A 110 1.47 -10.84 2.13
N LYS A 111 1.46 -10.52 0.82
CA LYS A 111 0.62 -11.22 -0.15
C LYS A 111 1.05 -12.67 -0.36
N ALA A 112 2.34 -13.00 -0.21
CA ALA A 112 2.84 -14.36 -0.39
C ALA A 112 2.60 -15.26 0.84
N ASP A 113 2.65 -14.71 2.05
CA ASP A 113 2.56 -15.48 3.30
C ASP A 113 1.10 -15.79 3.67
N MET A 114 0.62 -16.98 3.26
CA MET A 114 -0.75 -17.40 3.53
C MET A 114 -1.02 -17.71 5.01
N ALA A 115 0.01 -18.03 5.80
CA ALA A 115 -0.15 -18.18 7.24
C ALA A 115 -0.45 -16.83 7.86
N TYR A 116 0.35 -15.81 7.52
CA TYR A 116 0.08 -14.41 7.90
C TYR A 116 -1.31 -13.95 7.48
N GLN A 117 -1.71 -14.17 6.23
CA GLN A 117 -3.04 -13.78 5.72
C GLN A 117 -4.21 -14.34 6.55
N LYS A 118 -4.00 -15.49 7.21
CA LYS A 118 -5.03 -16.21 7.94
C LYS A 118 -4.99 -15.96 9.45
N SER A 119 -3.81 -15.74 10.03
CA SER A 119 -3.62 -15.67 11.49
C SER A 119 -3.19 -14.32 12.04
N CYS A 120 -2.87 -13.33 11.20
CA CYS A 120 -2.60 -11.97 11.70
C CYS A 120 -3.84 -11.35 12.34
N ASP A 121 -3.60 -10.43 13.27
CA ASP A 121 -4.64 -9.58 13.85
C ASP A 121 -5.26 -8.75 12.74
N GLN A 122 -6.56 -8.93 12.55
CA GLN A 122 -7.32 -8.29 11.50
C GLN A 122 -8.80 -8.22 11.85
N MET A 123 -9.48 -7.20 11.34
CA MET A 123 -10.92 -7.04 11.47
C MET A 123 -11.59 -6.94 10.10
N THR A 124 -12.78 -7.51 9.99
CA THR A 124 -13.65 -7.30 8.84
C THR A 124 -14.40 -5.98 9.02
N MET A 125 -14.27 -5.07 8.05
CA MET A 125 -14.92 -3.77 8.05
C MET A 125 -15.85 -3.65 6.83
N PRO A 126 -17.17 -3.79 7.00
CA PRO A 126 -18.13 -3.50 5.94
C PRO A 126 -18.37 -1.98 5.85
N PHE A 127 -18.02 -1.36 4.73
CA PHE A 127 -18.37 0.03 4.43
C PHE A 127 -19.71 0.10 3.70
N PRO A 128 -20.79 0.62 4.31
CA PRO A 128 -22.10 0.71 3.68
C PRO A 128 -22.10 1.61 2.42
N PRO A 129 -23.07 1.46 1.51
CA PRO A 129 -23.29 2.41 0.43
C PRO A 129 -23.46 3.85 0.94
N GLY A 130 -23.00 4.82 0.16
CA GLY A 130 -23.04 6.24 0.50
C GLY A 130 -22.01 6.69 1.55
N THR A 131 -21.21 5.76 2.08
CA THR A 131 -20.15 6.10 3.03
C THR A 131 -18.83 6.39 2.33
N SER A 132 -18.05 7.28 2.95
CA SER A 132 -16.67 7.57 2.57
C SER A 132 -15.73 7.26 3.71
N TRP A 133 -14.54 6.78 3.37
CA TRP A 133 -13.47 6.54 4.33
C TRP A 133 -12.13 6.98 3.75
N VAL A 134 -11.19 7.27 4.65
CA VAL A 134 -9.89 7.81 4.31
C VAL A 134 -8.83 6.99 5.02
N CYS A 135 -7.75 6.65 4.30
CA CYS A 135 -6.57 6.07 4.92
C CYS A 135 -5.31 6.45 4.18
N PHE A 136 -4.19 6.43 4.91
CA PHE A 136 -2.87 6.31 4.29
C PHE A 136 -2.67 4.85 3.89
N SER A 137 -2.88 4.54 2.61
CA SER A 137 -2.89 3.16 2.14
C SER A 137 -1.49 2.53 2.06
N ASP A 138 -0.45 3.36 2.12
CA ASP A 138 0.94 2.96 2.31
C ASP A 138 1.28 2.55 3.76
N GLN A 139 0.38 2.79 4.71
CA GLN A 139 0.56 2.48 6.14
C GLN A 139 -0.51 1.54 6.67
N ALA A 140 -1.77 1.76 6.30
CA ALA A 140 -2.90 0.95 6.70
C ALA A 140 -2.87 -0.40 5.97
N THR A 141 -2.65 -1.48 6.71
CA THR A 141 -2.75 -2.84 6.17
C THR A 141 -4.19 -3.14 5.78
N HIS A 142 -4.46 -3.39 4.50
CA HIS A 142 -5.82 -3.56 4.00
C HIS A 142 -5.95 -4.63 2.92
N ALA A 143 -7.16 -5.18 2.80
CA ALA A 143 -7.58 -6.07 1.72
C ALA A 143 -9.06 -5.82 1.40
N VAL A 144 -9.46 -5.99 0.15
CA VAL A 144 -10.87 -5.89 -0.26
C VAL A 144 -11.42 -7.28 -0.56
N MET A 145 -12.46 -7.69 0.18
CA MET A 145 -13.03 -9.04 0.11
C MET A 145 -14.19 -9.13 -0.87
N SER A 146 -15.05 -8.11 -0.89
CA SER A 146 -16.21 -8.06 -1.76
C SER A 146 -16.68 -6.63 -2.02
N GLY A 147 -17.54 -6.50 -3.02
CA GLY A 147 -18.29 -5.28 -3.32
C GLY A 147 -18.06 -4.78 -4.74
N GLN A 148 -18.96 -3.90 -5.17
CA GLN A 148 -19.02 -3.36 -6.52
C GLN A 148 -19.29 -1.86 -6.46
N TYR A 149 -18.86 -1.11 -7.49
CA TYR A 149 -19.08 0.34 -7.63
C TYR A 149 -18.43 1.17 -6.50
N MET A 150 -17.12 1.34 -6.61
CA MET A 150 -16.33 2.14 -5.66
C MET A 150 -15.60 3.27 -6.39
N MET A 151 -15.65 4.47 -5.84
CA MET A 151 -14.79 5.59 -6.26
C MET A 151 -13.60 5.70 -5.32
N GLU A 152 -12.45 6.09 -5.87
CA GLU A 152 -11.21 6.34 -5.15
C GLU A 152 -10.56 7.61 -5.70
N GLN A 153 -10.10 8.47 -4.80
CA GLN A 153 -9.22 9.59 -5.11
C GLN A 153 -7.91 9.41 -4.37
N THR A 154 -6.80 9.37 -5.11
CA THR A 154 -5.46 9.37 -4.52
C THR A 154 -4.93 10.80 -4.39
N TYR A 155 -4.25 11.07 -3.27
CA TYR A 155 -3.48 12.28 -3.02
C TYR A 155 -2.08 11.90 -2.53
N HIS A 156 -1.09 12.69 -2.92
CA HIS A 156 0.27 12.57 -2.41
C HIS A 156 0.51 13.65 -1.36
N LEU A 157 1.07 13.26 -0.22
CA LEU A 157 1.56 14.18 0.80
C LEU A 157 3.09 14.03 0.89
N LYS A 158 3.80 15.16 0.81
CA LYS A 158 5.26 15.17 0.88
C LYS A 158 5.72 14.64 2.24
N ALA A 159 6.76 13.80 2.25
CA ALA A 159 7.37 13.30 3.47
C ALA A 159 7.77 14.45 4.41
N GLY A 160 7.47 14.31 5.71
CA GLY A 160 7.76 15.32 6.73
C GLY A 160 6.72 16.42 6.84
N HIS A 161 5.68 16.41 6.00
CA HIS A 161 4.55 17.34 6.11
C HIS A 161 3.36 16.73 6.88
N GLU A 162 3.50 15.50 7.40
CA GLU A 162 2.56 14.93 8.36
C GLU A 162 2.59 15.66 9.70
N VAL A 163 1.49 15.60 10.45
CA VAL A 163 1.43 16.14 11.83
C VAL A 163 2.44 15.42 12.74
N ASP A 164 2.58 14.10 12.55
CA ASP A 164 3.61 13.29 13.19
C ASP A 164 4.43 12.54 12.14
N PRO A 165 5.54 13.12 11.65
CA PRO A 165 6.40 12.46 10.67
C PRO A 165 7.01 11.14 11.18
N ALA A 166 7.19 10.97 12.50
CA ALA A 166 7.79 9.77 13.08
C ALA A 166 6.90 8.52 12.93
N SER A 167 5.60 8.72 12.73
CA SER A 167 4.61 7.67 12.43
C SER A 167 4.55 7.25 10.96
N SER A 168 5.33 7.90 10.08
CA SER A 168 5.34 7.56 8.65
C SER A 168 6.08 6.23 8.38
N PRO A 169 5.65 5.44 7.38
CA PRO A 169 6.40 4.25 6.94
C PRO A 169 7.88 4.53 6.69
N LEU A 170 8.20 5.69 6.11
CA LEU A 170 9.59 6.12 5.86
C LEU A 170 10.40 6.22 7.15
N GLN A 171 9.88 6.90 8.17
CA GLN A 171 10.59 7.10 9.43
C GLN A 171 10.63 5.83 10.27
N ILE A 172 9.57 5.03 10.26
CA ILE A 172 9.52 3.72 10.92
C ILE A 172 10.60 2.80 10.34
N LEU A 173 10.64 2.65 9.02
CA LEU A 173 11.65 1.81 8.35
C LEU A 173 13.06 2.36 8.55
N SER A 174 13.25 3.70 8.51
CA SER A 174 14.56 4.31 8.76
C SER A 174 15.08 4.00 10.16
N ARG A 175 14.20 4.09 11.18
CA ARG A 175 14.51 3.73 12.56
C ARG A 175 14.86 2.25 12.69
N MET A 176 14.05 1.36 12.11
CA MET A 176 14.31 -0.08 12.13
C MET A 176 15.59 -0.49 11.38
N LYS A 177 15.99 0.26 10.35
CA LYS A 177 17.26 0.06 9.63
C LYS A 177 18.45 0.75 10.28
N GLY A 178 18.24 1.58 11.30
CA GLY A 178 19.28 2.34 11.99
C GLY A 178 19.94 3.44 11.15
N ARG A 179 19.31 3.83 10.01
CA ARG A 179 19.81 4.90 9.13
C ARG A 179 18.69 5.52 8.30
N PRO A 180 18.84 6.78 7.85
CA PRO A 180 17.87 7.40 6.95
C PRO A 180 17.70 6.60 5.65
N LEU A 181 16.44 6.42 5.24
CA LEU A 181 16.06 5.80 3.96
C LEU A 181 15.53 6.82 2.93
N ALA A 182 15.43 8.09 3.32
CA ALA A 182 15.04 9.16 2.42
C ALA A 182 16.12 9.32 1.33
N GLU A 183 15.71 9.42 0.06
CA GLU A 183 16.66 9.73 -1.00
C GLU A 183 17.09 11.21 -0.90
N PRO A 184 18.38 11.53 -1.14
CA PRO A 184 18.80 12.91 -1.29
C PRO A 184 18.06 13.55 -2.47
N ALA A 185 17.53 14.76 -2.23
CA ALA A 185 16.85 15.58 -3.23
C ALA A 185 17.78 15.98 -4.39
#